data_AF-A0A1G8KKY5-F1
#
_entry.id   AF-A0A1G8KKY5-F1
#
_cell.length_a   1.000
_cell.length_b   1.000
_cell.length_c   1.000
_cell.angle_alpha   90.00
_cell.angle_beta   90.00
_cell.angle_gamma   90.00
#
_symmetry.space_group_name_H-M   'P 1'
#
loop_
_entity.id
_entity.type
_entity.pdbx_description
1 polymer ?
#
loop_
_entity_poly.entity_id
_entity_poly.type
_entity_poly.pdbx_seq_one_letter_code
_entity_poly.pdbx_strand_id
1 'polypeptide(L)' 'MPGTAEARLLFVFDPTREAIVLVAGGKAGVWNRWCHTAIPLAEERYAAYRAEMEREEQR' A
#
# COMPACT_ATOMS: atom_id res chain seq x y z
N MET A 1 -28.51 -3.81 -6.69
CA MET A 1 -27.46 -4.78 -6.33
C MET A 1 -26.41 -4.03 -5.53
N PRO A 2 -26.15 -4.37 -4.25
CA PRO A 2 -25.10 -3.68 -3.50
C PRO A 2 -23.72 -3.89 -4.16
N GLY A 3 -23.02 -2.77 -4.38
CA GLY A 3 -21.62 -2.54 -4.76
C GLY A 3 -20.79 -3.70 -5.34
N THR A 4 -20.75 -3.82 -6.66
CA THR A 4 -19.93 -4.80 -7.42
C THR A 4 -18.42 -4.47 -7.50
N ALA A 5 -17.92 -3.50 -6.73
CA ALA A 5 -16.50 -3.12 -6.75
C ALA A 5 -16.00 -2.69 -5.37
N GLU A 6 -15.86 -3.64 -4.45
CA GLU A 6 -15.10 -3.38 -3.22
C GLU A 6 -13.60 -3.39 -3.56
N ALA A 7 -12.99 -2.20 -3.55
CA ALA A 7 -11.55 -2.03 -3.60
C ALA A 7 -10.94 -2.19 -2.19
N ARG A 8 -9.71 -2.69 -2.15
CA ARG A 8 -8.88 -2.88 -0.96
C ARG A 8 -7.57 -2.13 -1.16
N LEU A 9 -7.14 -1.45 -0.12
CA LEU A 9 -5.94 -0.63 -0.12
C LEU A 9 -5.05 -1.04 1.04
N LEU A 10 -3.75 -1.20 0.77
CA LEU A 10 -2.71 -1.13 1.79
C LEU A 10 -2.11 0.26 1.68
N PHE A 11 -2.09 0.98 2.80
CA PHE A 11 -1.58 2.35 2.88
C PHE A 11 -0.89 2.57 4.22
N VAL A 12 -0.03 3.57 4.26
CA VAL A 12 0.62 4.07 5.47
C VAL A 12 0.39 5.57 5.57
N PHE A 13 0.43 6.11 6.78
CA PHE A 13 0.60 7.54 6.97
C PHE A 13 2.09 7.84 7.08
N ASP A 14 2.55 8.82 6.32
CA ASP A 14 3.91 9.32 6.46
C ASP A 14 4.03 10.25 7.70
N PRO A 15 5.24 10.73 8.04
CA PRO A 15 5.43 11.69 9.14
C PRO A 15 4.67 13.01 8.97
N THR A 16 4.32 13.41 7.74
CA THR A 16 3.55 14.62 7.44
C THR A 16 2.03 14.41 7.51
N ARG A 17 1.58 13.19 7.83
CA ARG A 17 0.18 12.74 7.93
C ARG A 17 -0.52 12.63 6.57
N GLU A 18 0.24 12.49 5.49
CA GLU A 18 -0.25 12.13 4.17
C GLU A 18 -0.43 10.62 4.03
N ALA A 19 -1.55 10.21 3.42
CA ALA A 19 -1.84 8.81 3.17
C ALA A 19 -1.16 8.35 1.88
N ILE A 20 -0.18 7.45 2.01
CA ILE A 20 0.54 6.87 0.88
C ILE A 20 -0.06 5.51 0.56
N VAL A 21 -0.69 5.39 -0.62
CA VAL A 21 -1.23 4.11 -1.09
C VAL A 21 -0.10 3.25 -1.63
N LEU A 22 0.15 2.11 -0.97
CA LEU A 22 1.20 1.17 -1.34
C LEU A 22 0.68 0.12 -2.33
N VAL A 23 -0.53 -0.41 -2.14
CA VAL A 23 -1.13 -1.41 -3.02
C VAL A 23 -2.64 -1.22 -3.09
N ALA A 24 -3.21 -1.29 -4.29
CA ALA A 24 -4.66 -1.35 -4.52
C ALA A 24 -5.05 -2.67 -5.20
N GLY A 25 -6.15 -3.28 -4.77
CA GLY A 25 -6.67 -4.53 -5.34
C GLY A 25 -8.18 -4.67 -5.20
N GLY A 26 -8.81 -5.43 -6.09
CA GLY A 26 -10.26 -5.72 -6.03
C GLY A 26 -10.59 -6.93 -5.15
N LYS A 27 -11.86 -7.05 -4.73
CA LYS A 27 -12.39 -8.22 -4.01
C LYS A 27 -12.54 -9.44 -4.93
N ALA A 28 -11.45 -9.97 -5.47
CA ALA A 28 -11.47 -11.23 -6.22
C ALA A 28 -11.42 -12.42 -5.26
N GLY A 29 -12.42 -12.60 -4.39
CA GLY A 29 -12.74 -13.86 -3.68
C GLY A 29 -11.70 -14.55 -2.77
N VAL A 30 -10.41 -14.18 -2.79
CA VAL A 30 -9.31 -14.88 -2.11
C VAL A 30 -8.45 -13.91 -1.33
N TRP A 31 -9.01 -13.38 -0.24
CA TRP A 31 -8.32 -12.47 0.68
C TRP A 31 -6.95 -13.00 1.11
N ASN A 32 -6.87 -14.26 1.53
CA ASN A 32 -5.62 -14.85 2.00
C ASN A 32 -4.54 -14.87 0.89
N ARG A 33 -4.91 -15.33 -0.31
CA ARG A 33 -3.99 -15.33 -1.47
C ARG A 33 -3.54 -13.93 -1.86
N TRP A 34 -4.45 -12.96 -1.80
CA TRP A 34 -4.12 -11.57 -2.09
C TRP A 34 -3.15 -11.02 -1.04
N CYS A 35 -3.38 -11.23 0.26
CA CYS A 35 -2.46 -10.80 1.31
C CYS A 35 -1.04 -11.38 1.14
N HIS A 36 -0.92 -12.65 0.75
CA HIS A 36 0.37 -13.30 0.48
C HIS A 36 1.22 -12.59 -0.58
N THR A 37 0.61 -11.81 -1.47
CA THR A 37 1.31 -11.07 -2.54
C THR A 37 1.32 -9.57 -2.29
N ALA A 38 0.20 -9.03 -1.80
CA ALA A 38 0.02 -7.60 -1.55
C ALA A 38 0.86 -7.12 -0.36
N ILE A 39 1.02 -7.91 0.70
CA ILE A 39 1.80 -7.50 1.89
C ILE A 39 3.29 -7.37 1.53
N PRO A 40 3.97 -8.37 0.96
CA PRO A 40 5.38 -8.21 0.57
C PRO A 40 5.62 -7.06 -0.41
N LEU A 41 4.70 -6.86 -1.36
CA LEU A 41 4.78 -5.75 -2.31
C LEU A 41 4.60 -4.38 -1.63
N ALA A 42 3.73 -4.29 -0.63
CA ALA A 42 3.56 -3.07 0.16
C ALA A 42 4.81 -2.77 1.00
N GLU A 43 5.43 -3.79 1.60
CA GLU A 43 6.67 -3.67 2.36
C GLU A 43 7.82 -3.15 1.48
N GLU A 44 8.00 -3.72 0.28
CA GLU A 44 9.00 -3.27 -0.70
C GLU A 44 8.80 -1.80 -1.09
N ARG A 45 7.56 -1.42 -1.43
CA ARG A 45 7.23 -0.05 -1.81
C ARG A 45 7.42 0.93 -0.67
N TYR A 46 7.11 0.53 0.56
CA TYR A 46 7.33 1.36 1.72
C TYR A 46 8.83 1.57 2.00
N ALA A 47 9.64 0.51 1.89
CA ALA A 47 11.09 0.64 2.01
C ALA A 47 11.69 1.58 0.96
N ALA A 48 11.23 1.49 -0.29
CA ALA A 48 11.65 2.41 -1.35
C ALA A 48 11.23 3.86 -1.07
N TYR A 49 9.98 4.08 -0.64
CA TYR A 49 9.50 5.41 -0.24
C TYR A 49 10.34 6.01 0.89
N ARG A 50 10.63 5.23 1.94
CA ARG A 50 11.47 5.66 3.06
C ARG A 50 12.89 6.05 2.63
N ALA A 51 13.51 5.25 1.77
CA ALA A 51 14.84 5.53 1.27
C ALA A 51 14.89 6.83 0.45
N GLU A 52 13.83 7.16 -0.29
CA GLU A 52 13.74 8.42 -1.02
C GLU A 52 13.58 9.61 -0.07
N MET A 53 12.67 9.52 0.91
CA MET A 53 12.48 10.57 1.92
C MET A 53 13.77 10.88 2.70
N GLU A 54 14.54 9.85 3.05
CA GLU A 54 15.82 10.01 3.76
C GLU A 54 16.87 10.72 2.91
N ARG A 55 16.85 10.56 1.57
CA ARG A 55 17.75 11.28 0.66
C ARG A 55 17.32 12.74 0.51
N GLU A 56 16.03 13.00 0.44
CA GLU A 56 15.49 14.35 0.35
C GLU A 56 15.76 15.16 1.63
N GLU A 57 15.67 14.53 2.81
CA GLU A 57 15.98 15.18 4.10
C GLU A 57 17.48 15.48 4.29
N GLN A 58 18.36 14.71 3.64
CA GLN A 58 19.81 14.93 3.68
C GLN A 58 20.32 15.97 2.68
N ARG A 59 19.43 16.55 1.87
CA ARG A 59 19.74 17.51 0.81
C ARG A 59 19.51 18.95 1.26
#